data_AF-A0A3D4QGY9-F1
#
_entry.id   AF-A0A3D4QGY9-F1
#
_cell.length_a   1.000
_cell.length_b   1.000
_cell.length_c   1.000
_cell.angle_alpha   90.00
_cell.angle_beta   90.00
_cell.angle_gamma   90.00
#
_symmetry.space_group_name_H-M   'P 1'
#
loop_
_entity.id
_entity.type
_entity.pdbx_description
1 polymer ?
#
loop_
_entity_poly.entity_id
_entity_poly.type
_entity_poly.pdbx_seq_one_letter_code
_entity_poly.pdbx_strand_id
1 'polypeptide(L)'
;MRPYLVLLPLVLMALAIAPAQAADCRLPGVETTTRLTEKRGSIRFSNGFSGKQLEAKRRRAGGAAVQADWHPVGLMGRDLKWEFRVKVQGQRLQRGFCVGLKDAELTIGYDRIDVYVDRRYRPGSCQYDVILEHENQHVRNFQDTLASYIPNIRARLADEAATASPQVTGSMNSGARYFVNLLRDRLTPLIEHMQRDMAAADARLDTADSYRATQARCDGW
;
A
#
# COMPACT_ATOMS: atom_id res chain seq x y z
N MET A 1 0.57 -52.10 -81.66
CA MET A 1 0.08 -50.77 -81.25
C MET A 1 0.10 -50.71 -79.72
N ARG A 2 1.01 -49.91 -79.14
CA ARG A 2 1.27 -49.82 -77.69
C ARG A 2 0.74 -48.47 -77.19
N PRO A 3 -0.13 -48.40 -76.17
CA PRO A 3 -0.47 -47.14 -75.53
C PRO A 3 0.62 -46.76 -74.52
N TYR A 4 1.12 -45.53 -74.60
CA TYR A 4 2.03 -44.95 -73.61
C TYR A 4 1.22 -44.31 -72.48
N LEU A 5 1.39 -44.82 -71.26
CA LEU A 5 0.94 -44.16 -70.03
C LEU A 5 1.94 -43.06 -69.66
N VAL A 6 1.48 -41.82 -69.62
CA VAL A 6 2.26 -40.66 -69.16
C VAL A 6 2.02 -40.50 -67.65
N LEU A 7 3.05 -40.80 -66.85
CA LEU A 7 3.09 -40.53 -65.41
C LEU A 7 3.55 -39.09 -65.19
N LEU A 8 2.65 -38.22 -64.70
CA LEU A 8 2.98 -36.87 -64.23
C LEU A 8 3.55 -36.94 -62.80
N PRO A 9 4.72 -36.32 -62.51
CA PRO A 9 5.24 -36.26 -61.16
C PRO A 9 4.50 -35.20 -60.34
N LEU A 10 3.84 -35.61 -59.27
CA LEU A 10 3.31 -34.71 -58.25
C LEU A 10 4.48 -34.12 -57.46
N VAL A 11 4.79 -32.84 -57.68
CA VAL A 11 5.75 -32.10 -56.88
C VAL A 11 5.07 -31.69 -55.57
N LEU A 12 5.33 -32.42 -54.48
CA LEU A 12 4.95 -32.00 -53.13
C LEU A 12 5.80 -30.78 -52.73
N MET A 13 5.18 -29.61 -52.73
CA MET A 13 5.77 -28.37 -52.22
C MET A 13 5.70 -28.41 -50.68
N ALA A 14 6.78 -28.85 -50.03
CA ALA A 14 6.89 -28.83 -48.58
C ALA A 14 7.02 -27.37 -48.09
N LEU A 15 5.92 -26.81 -47.58
CA LEU A 15 5.94 -25.55 -46.82
C LEU A 15 6.73 -25.79 -45.52
N ALA A 16 7.97 -25.34 -45.49
CA ALA A 16 8.77 -25.29 -44.28
C ALA A 16 8.13 -24.27 -43.31
N ILE A 17 7.33 -24.77 -42.36
CA ILE A 17 6.87 -23.98 -41.23
C ILE A 17 8.08 -23.80 -40.30
N ALA A 18 8.80 -22.69 -40.45
CA ALA A 18 9.85 -22.33 -39.52
C ALA A 18 9.23 -22.18 -38.11
N PRO A 19 9.80 -22.79 -37.06
CA PRO A 19 9.30 -22.58 -35.70
C PRO A 19 9.42 -21.09 -35.40
N ALA A 20 8.30 -20.47 -34.99
CA ALA A 20 8.31 -19.09 -34.51
C ALA A 20 9.20 -19.05 -33.27
N GLN A 21 10.44 -18.58 -33.43
CA GLN A 21 11.30 -18.32 -32.29
C GLN A 21 10.59 -17.27 -31.43
N ALA A 22 10.23 -17.64 -30.20
CA ALA A 22 9.76 -16.67 -29.22
C ALA A 22 10.85 -15.60 -29.12
N ALA A 23 10.52 -14.38 -29.50
CA ALA A 23 11.48 -13.28 -29.43
C ALA A 23 11.90 -13.15 -27.96
N ASP A 24 13.18 -13.42 -27.67
CA ASP A 24 13.76 -13.25 -26.35
C ASP A 24 13.53 -11.80 -25.91
N CYS A 25 12.71 -11.60 -24.88
CA CYS A 25 12.41 -10.27 -24.35
C CYS A 25 13.58 -9.79 -23.50
N ARG A 26 14.62 -9.30 -24.18
CA ARG A 26 15.80 -8.68 -23.56
C ARG A 26 15.79 -7.19 -23.85
N LEU A 27 15.88 -6.39 -22.79
CA LEU A 27 16.10 -4.96 -22.86
C LEU A 27 17.46 -4.67 -22.20
N PRO A 28 18.56 -4.71 -22.97
CA PRO A 28 19.88 -4.40 -22.42
C PRO A 28 19.94 -2.94 -21.95
N GLY A 29 20.61 -2.69 -20.81
CA GLY A 29 20.84 -1.33 -20.29
C GLY A 29 19.65 -0.70 -19.56
N VAL A 30 18.68 -1.48 -19.07
CA VAL A 30 17.67 -0.95 -18.14
C VAL A 30 18.29 -0.85 -16.74
N GLU A 31 18.82 0.32 -16.37
CA GLU A 31 19.06 0.61 -14.95
C GLU A 31 17.77 1.15 -14.34
N THR A 32 17.14 0.35 -13.48
CA THR A 32 15.90 0.74 -12.81
C THR A 32 16.20 1.68 -11.65
N THR A 33 15.55 2.85 -11.63
CA THR A 33 15.64 3.76 -10.49
C THR A 33 14.45 3.58 -9.56
N THR A 34 14.64 3.86 -8.26
CA THR A 34 13.56 3.80 -7.29
C THR A 34 13.45 5.09 -6.46
N ARG A 35 12.22 5.41 -6.05
CA ARG A 35 11.92 6.52 -5.15
C ARG A 35 10.86 6.10 -4.15
N LEU A 36 11.10 6.40 -2.88
CA LEU A 36 10.09 6.26 -1.83
C LEU A 36 9.80 7.64 -1.22
N THR A 37 8.52 8.01 -1.20
CA THR A 37 8.03 9.23 -0.55
C THR A 37 7.15 8.85 0.64
N GLU A 38 7.54 9.28 1.84
CA GLU A 38 6.73 9.15 3.05
C GLU A 38 5.82 10.37 3.22
N LYS A 39 4.55 10.15 3.58
CA LYS A 39 3.60 11.19 3.97
C LYS A 39 3.21 11.06 5.43
N ARG A 40 3.57 12.03 6.27
CA ARG A 40 3.18 12.04 7.69
C ARG A 40 1.71 12.40 7.95
N GLY A 41 1.07 13.07 6.98
CA GLY A 41 -0.30 13.58 7.08
C GLY A 41 -0.42 14.84 7.94
N SER A 42 -1.43 15.66 7.64
CA SER A 42 -1.78 16.79 8.52
C SER A 42 -2.65 16.29 9.68
N ILE A 43 -2.45 16.86 10.87
CA ILE A 43 -3.27 16.55 12.05
C ILE A 43 -4.42 17.55 12.12
N ARG A 44 -5.65 17.06 12.25
CA ARG A 44 -6.84 17.90 12.47
C ARG A 44 -7.48 17.57 13.80
N PHE A 45 -7.59 18.57 14.66
CA PHE A 45 -8.25 18.45 15.94
C PHE A 45 -9.75 18.81 15.85
N SER A 46 -10.59 18.11 16.61
CA SER A 46 -12.02 18.40 16.67
C SER A 46 -12.62 18.07 18.04
N ASN A 47 -13.39 19.02 18.59
CA ASN A 47 -14.10 18.91 19.86
C ASN A 47 -15.62 19.05 19.69
N GLY A 48 -16.15 18.59 18.55
CA GLY A 48 -17.57 18.75 18.21
C GLY A 48 -18.46 17.53 18.49
N PHE A 49 -17.86 16.37 18.80
CA PHE A 49 -18.56 15.09 18.87
C PHE A 49 -18.78 14.66 20.31
N SER A 50 -19.92 14.03 20.62
CA SER A 50 -20.12 13.36 21.91
C SER A 50 -19.49 11.97 21.90
N GLY A 51 -19.24 11.38 23.08
CA GLY A 51 -18.69 10.02 23.20
C GLY A 51 -19.49 8.97 22.42
N LYS A 52 -20.83 9.05 22.39
CA LYS A 52 -21.68 8.18 21.54
C LYS A 52 -21.37 8.33 20.04
N GLN A 53 -21.12 9.56 19.57
CA GLN A 53 -20.75 9.80 18.18
C GLN A 53 -19.32 9.32 17.88
N LEU A 54 -18.40 9.44 18.85
CA LEU A 54 -17.05 8.89 18.75
C LEU A 54 -17.06 7.36 18.70
N GLU A 55 -17.87 6.71 19.53
CA GLU A 55 -18.06 5.26 19.49
C GLU A 55 -18.59 4.80 18.13
N ALA A 56 -19.62 5.49 17.61
CA ALA A 56 -20.16 5.18 16.29
C ALA A 56 -19.11 5.34 15.18
N LYS A 57 -18.23 6.34 15.27
CA LYS A 57 -17.09 6.51 14.33
C LYS A 57 -16.10 5.36 14.44
N ARG A 58 -15.69 4.99 15.65
CA ARG A 58 -14.78 3.86 15.91
C ARG A 58 -15.33 2.55 15.36
N ARG A 59 -16.61 2.25 15.59
CA ARG A 59 -17.30 1.07 15.04
C ARG A 59 -17.32 1.05 13.51
N ARG A 60 -17.63 2.18 12.87
CA ARG A 60 -17.63 2.29 11.39
C ARG A 60 -16.23 2.08 10.78
N ALA A 61 -15.19 2.41 11.53
CA ALA A 61 -13.79 2.17 11.15
C ALA A 61 -13.31 0.73 11.48
N GLY A 62 -14.19 -0.17 11.93
CA GLY A 62 -13.84 -1.55 12.27
C GLY A 62 -13.23 -1.73 13.66
N GLY A 63 -13.26 -0.71 14.52
CA GLY A 63 -12.81 -0.83 15.90
C GLY A 63 -13.68 -1.79 16.72
N ALA A 64 -13.04 -2.56 17.62
CA ALA A 64 -13.71 -3.54 18.46
C ALA A 64 -14.84 -2.93 19.31
N ALA A 65 -15.89 -3.70 19.60
CA ALA A 65 -16.92 -3.24 20.52
C ALA A 65 -16.31 -2.96 21.90
N VAL A 66 -16.71 -1.85 22.52
CA VAL A 66 -16.37 -1.52 23.91
C VAL A 66 -17.38 -2.13 24.85
N GLN A 67 -16.97 -2.33 26.11
CA GLN A 67 -17.84 -2.85 27.16
C GLN A 67 -19.12 -2.02 27.28
N ALA A 68 -20.22 -2.65 27.67
CA ALA A 68 -21.47 -1.96 27.94
C ALA A 68 -21.22 -0.81 28.94
N ASP A 69 -21.80 0.36 28.65
CA ASP A 69 -21.70 1.62 29.42
C ASP A 69 -20.35 2.37 29.39
N TRP A 70 -19.36 1.91 28.62
CA TRP A 70 -18.12 2.67 28.35
C TRP A 70 -18.17 3.34 26.98
N HIS A 71 -18.06 4.67 26.95
CA HIS A 71 -17.90 5.43 25.71
C HIS A 71 -16.49 6.04 25.64
N PRO A 72 -15.83 6.02 24.47
CA PRO A 72 -14.55 6.67 24.28
C PRO A 72 -14.71 8.19 24.45
N VAL A 73 -13.82 8.78 25.25
CA VAL A 73 -13.76 10.23 25.52
C VAL A 73 -12.86 10.98 24.55
N GLY A 74 -12.04 10.24 23.81
CA GLY A 74 -11.23 10.70 22.69
C GLY A 74 -11.23 9.66 21.58
N LEU A 75 -10.79 10.04 20.39
CA LEU A 75 -10.60 9.12 19.28
C LEU A 75 -9.57 9.67 18.31
N MET A 76 -8.60 8.85 17.93
CA MET A 76 -7.74 9.11 16.78
C MET A 76 -8.18 8.26 15.58
N GLY A 77 -8.39 8.90 14.43
CA GLY A 77 -8.76 8.29 13.16
C GLY A 77 -7.74 8.57 12.06
N ARG A 78 -7.45 7.56 11.24
CA ARG A 78 -6.42 7.62 10.18
C ARG A 78 -6.73 6.59 9.08
N ASP A 79 -6.24 6.89 7.88
CA ASP A 79 -6.21 5.95 6.76
C ASP A 79 -4.78 5.88 6.20
N LEU A 80 -4.09 4.76 6.42
CA LEU A 80 -2.80 4.51 5.78
C LEU A 80 -3.05 4.20 4.30
N LYS A 81 -2.37 4.91 3.41
CA LYS A 81 -2.44 4.70 1.96
C LYS A 81 -1.05 4.45 1.40
N TRP A 82 -1.00 3.65 0.34
CA TRP A 82 0.18 3.54 -0.50
C TRP A 82 -0.19 3.46 -1.97
N GLU A 83 0.64 4.09 -2.80
CA GLU A 83 0.44 4.15 -4.25
C GLU A 83 1.77 3.84 -4.94
N PHE A 84 1.70 2.95 -5.93
CA PHE A 84 2.81 2.64 -6.82
C PHE A 84 2.63 3.39 -8.13
N ARG A 85 3.70 4.05 -8.58
CA ARG A 85 3.80 4.60 -9.93
C ARG A 85 5.04 4.03 -10.59
N VAL A 86 4.92 3.70 -11.87
CA VAL A 86 6.06 3.18 -12.62
C VAL A 86 6.22 3.95 -13.92
N LYS A 87 7.46 4.04 -14.39
CA LYS A 87 7.75 4.30 -15.79
C LYS A 87 8.34 3.04 -16.39
N VAL A 88 7.96 2.76 -17.61
CA VAL A 88 8.44 1.60 -18.35
C VAL A 88 9.15 2.04 -19.62
N GLN A 89 10.04 1.18 -20.08
CA GLN A 89 10.62 1.27 -21.41
C GLN A 89 10.40 -0.03 -22.16
N GLY A 90 10.48 0.01 -23.48
CA GLY A 90 10.20 -1.20 -24.23
C GLY A 90 10.50 -1.08 -25.72
N GLN A 91 10.55 -2.25 -26.34
CA GLN A 91 10.80 -2.43 -27.76
C GLN A 91 9.59 -3.12 -28.38
N ARG A 92 9.17 -2.65 -29.56
CA ARG A 92 8.14 -3.34 -30.34
C ARG A 92 8.69 -4.66 -30.88
N LEU A 93 7.92 -5.72 -30.72
CA LEU A 93 8.19 -7.04 -31.29
C LEU A 93 7.30 -7.26 -32.52
N GLN A 94 7.52 -8.36 -33.25
CA GLN A 94 6.61 -8.77 -34.33
C GLN A 94 5.16 -8.91 -33.84
N ARG A 95 4.99 -9.37 -32.59
CA ARG A 95 3.71 -9.43 -31.88
C ARG A 95 3.89 -8.83 -30.48
N GLY A 96 3.23 -7.71 -30.21
CA GLY A 96 3.29 -7.04 -28.92
C GLY A 96 4.58 -6.26 -28.68
N PHE A 97 4.94 -6.13 -27.40
CA PHE A 97 6.04 -5.31 -26.91
C PHE A 97 6.81 -6.07 -25.85
N CYS A 98 8.13 -5.99 -25.88
CA CYS A 98 8.97 -6.33 -24.74
C CYS A 98 9.08 -5.09 -23.85
N VAL A 99 8.61 -5.16 -22.61
CA VAL A 99 8.48 -4.02 -21.70
C VAL A 99 9.25 -4.29 -20.41
N GLY A 100 10.11 -3.37 -20.00
CA GLY A 100 10.90 -3.42 -18.77
C GLY A 100 10.61 -2.23 -17.86
N LEU A 101 10.86 -2.41 -16.56
CA LEU A 101 10.69 -1.40 -15.54
C LEU A 101 11.85 -0.40 -15.54
N LYS A 102 11.56 0.87 -15.78
CA LYS A 102 12.57 1.95 -15.81
C LYS A 102 12.62 2.71 -14.49
N ASP A 103 11.47 3.08 -13.95
CA ASP A 103 11.38 3.79 -12.67
C ASP A 103 10.27 3.18 -11.83
N ALA A 104 10.51 3.04 -10.53
CA ALA A 104 9.52 2.60 -9.55
C ALA A 104 9.41 3.61 -8.40
N GLU A 105 8.23 4.20 -8.22
CA GLU A 105 7.93 5.13 -7.15
C GLU A 105 6.88 4.52 -6.21
N LEU A 106 7.14 4.57 -4.91
CA LEU A 106 6.19 4.28 -3.86
C LEU A 106 5.93 5.54 -3.04
N THR A 107 4.68 5.98 -2.99
CA THR A 107 4.24 6.94 -1.97
C THR A 107 3.49 6.18 -0.89
N ILE A 108 3.87 6.32 0.38
CA ILE A 108 3.21 5.67 1.52
C ILE A 108 3.01 6.63 2.69
N GLY A 109 1.88 6.54 3.37
CA GLY A 109 1.63 7.29 4.60
C GLY A 109 0.18 7.74 4.73
N TYR A 110 -0.01 8.86 5.42
CA TYR A 110 -1.32 9.40 5.74
C TYR A 110 -1.58 10.70 4.97
N ASP A 111 -2.78 10.87 4.42
CA ASP A 111 -3.19 12.17 3.89
C ASP A 111 -3.61 13.11 5.05
N ARG A 112 -4.34 12.57 6.03
CA ARG A 112 -4.82 13.27 7.22
C ARG A 112 -4.91 12.31 8.40
N ILE A 113 -4.66 12.82 9.60
CA ILE A 113 -4.94 12.18 10.87
C ILE A 113 -5.92 13.07 11.63
N ASP A 114 -7.06 12.51 12.03
CA ASP A 114 -8.10 13.21 12.78
C ASP A 114 -8.00 12.85 14.26
N VAL A 115 -7.92 13.86 15.13
CA VAL A 115 -7.91 13.69 16.58
C VAL A 115 -9.15 14.34 17.17
N TYR A 116 -9.93 13.54 17.90
CA TYR A 116 -11.20 13.95 18.49
C TYR A 116 -11.12 13.93 20.01
N VAL A 117 -11.74 14.92 20.64
CA VAL A 117 -12.03 14.94 22.08
C VAL A 117 -13.52 15.14 22.27
N ASP A 118 -14.14 14.44 23.21
CA ASP A 118 -15.57 14.58 23.51
C ASP A 118 -15.89 16.05 23.84
N ARG A 119 -16.92 16.59 23.18
CA ARG A 119 -17.39 17.98 23.32
C ARG A 119 -17.68 18.40 24.76
N ARG A 120 -17.93 17.45 25.66
CA ARG A 120 -18.20 17.75 27.07
C ARG A 120 -16.98 18.36 27.77
N TYR A 121 -15.77 18.01 27.31
CA TYR A 121 -14.53 18.57 27.82
C TYR A 121 -14.12 19.74 26.94
N ARG A 122 -14.16 20.94 27.50
CA ARG A 122 -13.83 22.16 26.76
C ARG A 122 -12.31 22.31 26.61
N PRO A 123 -11.82 22.89 25.49
CA PRO A 123 -10.41 23.22 25.36
C PRO A 123 -9.89 24.04 26.55
N GLY A 124 -8.72 23.69 27.06
CA GLY A 124 -8.10 24.30 28.25
C GLY A 124 -8.59 23.76 29.59
N SER A 125 -9.48 22.76 29.60
CA SER A 125 -9.76 21.97 30.81
C SER A 125 -8.73 20.86 31.00
N CYS A 126 -8.50 20.45 32.24
CA CYS A 126 -7.57 19.35 32.56
C CYS A 126 -7.90 18.09 31.75
N GLN A 127 -9.18 17.68 31.74
CA GLN A 127 -9.64 16.48 31.03
C GLN A 127 -9.38 16.60 29.52
N TYR A 128 -9.64 17.77 28.93
CA TYR A 128 -9.38 17.98 27.51
C TYR A 128 -7.89 17.79 27.19
N ASP A 129 -7.00 18.40 27.96
CA ASP A 129 -5.55 18.33 27.71
C ASP A 129 -5.02 16.91 27.90
N VAL A 130 -5.49 16.22 28.95
CA VAL A 130 -5.12 14.83 29.23
C VAL A 130 -5.63 13.87 28.16
N ILE A 131 -6.87 14.02 27.68
CA ILE A 131 -7.39 13.21 26.57
C ILE A 131 -6.61 13.51 25.30
N LEU A 132 -6.36 14.79 24.99
CA LEU A 132 -5.62 15.19 23.81
C LEU A 132 -4.19 14.64 23.83
N GLU A 133 -3.54 14.61 24.99
CA GLU A 133 -2.23 13.99 25.16
C GLU A 133 -2.26 12.48 24.85
N HIS A 134 -3.26 11.77 25.35
CA HIS A 134 -3.49 10.34 25.07
C HIS A 134 -3.66 10.10 23.57
N GLU A 135 -4.56 10.83 22.92
CA GLU A 135 -4.80 10.68 21.48
C GLU A 135 -3.56 11.05 20.64
N ASN A 136 -2.77 12.03 21.09
CA ASN A 136 -1.51 12.37 20.42
C ASN A 136 -0.44 11.29 20.62
N GLN A 137 -0.49 10.49 21.68
CA GLN A 137 0.40 9.34 21.83
C GLN A 137 0.10 8.27 20.79
N HIS A 138 -1.18 8.05 20.48
CA HIS A 138 -1.57 7.22 19.34
C HIS A 138 -0.97 7.77 18.04
N VAL A 139 -1.14 9.06 17.74
CA VAL A 139 -0.56 9.69 16.54
C VAL A 139 0.94 9.43 16.43
N ARG A 140 1.70 9.65 17.52
CA ARG A 140 3.15 9.40 17.56
C ARG A 140 3.48 7.95 17.25
N ASN A 141 2.82 6.99 17.91
CA ASN A 141 3.05 5.57 17.67
C ASN A 141 2.88 5.19 16.19
N PHE A 142 1.86 5.70 15.50
CA PHE A 142 1.66 5.42 14.07
C PHE A 142 2.71 6.04 13.16
N GLN A 143 3.09 7.29 13.44
CA GLN A 143 4.12 7.95 12.65
C GLN A 143 5.49 7.31 12.87
N ASP A 144 5.83 6.98 14.11
CA ASP A 144 7.13 6.40 14.46
C ASP A 144 7.25 4.96 13.96
N THR A 145 6.17 4.18 14.02
CA THR A 145 6.16 2.83 13.44
C THR A 145 6.24 2.87 11.91
N LEU A 146 5.59 3.82 11.24
CA LEU A 146 5.77 3.99 9.80
C LEU A 146 7.24 4.31 9.48
N ALA A 147 7.79 5.32 10.18
CA ALA A 147 9.15 5.78 9.99
C ALA A 147 10.19 4.65 10.21
N SER A 148 9.98 3.78 11.21
CA SER A 148 10.88 2.66 11.48
C SER A 148 10.86 1.59 10.38
N TYR A 149 9.76 1.45 9.66
CA TYR A 149 9.61 0.53 8.53
C TYR A 149 10.09 1.09 7.19
N ILE A 150 10.16 2.41 7.04
CA ILE A 150 10.58 3.07 5.77
C ILE A 150 11.90 2.51 5.20
N PRO A 151 12.98 2.30 5.99
CA PRO A 151 14.21 1.71 5.46
C PRO A 151 14.01 0.32 4.83
N ASN A 152 13.24 -0.55 5.49
CA ASN A 152 12.97 -1.91 5.01
C ASN A 152 12.09 -1.90 3.76
N ILE A 153 11.07 -1.04 3.72
CA ILE A 153 10.21 -0.88 2.56
C ILE A 153 11.01 -0.32 1.37
N ARG A 154 11.91 0.63 1.60
CA ARG A 154 12.80 1.18 0.57
C ARG A 154 13.73 0.12 0.00
N ALA A 155 14.38 -0.67 0.86
CA ALA A 155 15.25 -1.76 0.44
C ALA A 155 14.47 -2.79 -0.38
N ARG A 156 13.29 -3.20 0.10
CA ARG A 156 12.44 -4.15 -0.62
C ARG A 156 11.98 -3.63 -1.97
N LEU A 157 11.62 -2.35 -2.07
CA LEU A 157 11.27 -1.71 -3.35
C LEU A 157 12.45 -1.78 -4.33
N ALA A 158 13.66 -1.46 -3.87
CA ALA A 158 14.88 -1.51 -4.67
C ALA A 158 15.18 -2.92 -5.18
N ASP A 159 15.13 -3.92 -4.30
CA ASP A 159 15.41 -5.32 -4.65
C ASP A 159 14.40 -5.88 -5.67
N GLU A 160 13.10 -5.66 -5.42
CA GLU A 160 12.04 -6.13 -6.32
C GLU A 160 12.08 -5.40 -7.66
N ALA A 161 12.43 -4.11 -7.68
CA ALA A 161 12.57 -3.35 -8.91
C ALA A 161 13.81 -3.79 -9.72
N ALA A 162 14.95 -4.03 -9.06
CA ALA A 162 16.20 -4.45 -9.70
C ALA A 162 16.12 -5.87 -10.29
N THR A 163 15.33 -6.76 -9.68
CA THR A 163 15.14 -8.14 -10.12
C THR A 163 13.96 -8.32 -11.08
N ALA A 164 13.18 -7.26 -11.34
CA ALA A 164 12.04 -7.29 -12.22
C ALA A 164 12.47 -7.51 -13.69
N SER A 165 12.23 -8.71 -14.21
CA SER A 165 12.58 -9.06 -15.59
C SER A 165 11.60 -8.44 -16.61
N PRO A 166 12.08 -7.99 -17.78
CA PRO A 166 11.21 -7.55 -18.88
C PRO A 166 10.16 -8.60 -19.28
N GLN A 167 8.99 -8.13 -19.70
CA GLN A 167 7.85 -8.97 -20.05
C GLN A 167 7.35 -8.69 -21.46
N VAL A 168 6.95 -9.76 -22.17
CA VAL A 168 6.20 -9.62 -23.43
C VAL A 168 4.75 -9.30 -23.10
N THR A 169 4.25 -8.18 -23.60
CA THR A 169 2.87 -7.74 -23.36
C THR A 169 2.22 -7.21 -24.64
N GLY A 170 0.89 -7.13 -24.67
CA GLY A 170 0.16 -6.64 -25.85
C GLY A 170 0.36 -5.14 -26.13
N SER A 171 0.77 -4.37 -25.13
CA SER A 171 0.97 -2.91 -25.21
C SER A 171 1.90 -2.40 -24.11
N MET A 172 2.51 -1.23 -24.31
CA MET A 172 3.27 -0.55 -23.25
C MET A 172 2.45 -0.35 -21.95
N ASN A 173 1.15 0.00 -22.07
CA ASN A 173 0.27 0.22 -20.92
C ASN A 173 -0.05 -1.08 -20.17
N SER A 174 -0.18 -2.21 -20.86
CA SER A 174 -0.30 -3.52 -20.18
C SER A 174 0.98 -3.88 -19.42
N GLY A 175 2.16 -3.57 -19.97
CA GLY A 175 3.43 -3.77 -19.27
C GLY A 175 3.57 -2.87 -18.03
N ALA A 176 3.20 -1.60 -18.13
CA ALA A 176 3.17 -0.70 -16.96
C ALA A 176 2.26 -1.24 -15.84
N ARG A 177 1.03 -1.67 -16.19
CA ARG A 177 0.10 -2.28 -15.22
C ARG A 177 0.65 -3.56 -14.60
N TYR A 178 1.32 -4.40 -15.39
CA TYR A 178 2.00 -5.58 -14.89
C TYR A 178 3.01 -5.22 -13.78
N PHE A 179 3.90 -4.26 -14.02
CA PHE A 179 4.90 -3.88 -13.00
C PHE A 179 4.30 -3.20 -11.78
N VAL A 180 3.23 -2.40 -11.92
CA VAL A 180 2.48 -1.87 -10.77
C VAL A 180 1.94 -3.01 -9.90
N ASN A 181 1.31 -4.01 -10.51
CA ASN A 181 0.75 -5.14 -9.78
C ASN A 181 1.85 -6.01 -9.16
N LEU A 182 2.94 -6.28 -9.90
CA LEU A 182 4.10 -7.00 -9.38
C LEU A 182 4.62 -6.34 -8.09
N LEU A 183 4.94 -5.04 -8.13
CA LEU A 183 5.46 -4.34 -6.96
C LEU A 183 4.44 -4.32 -5.81
N ARG A 184 3.15 -4.13 -6.12
CA ARG A 184 2.08 -4.22 -5.12
C ARG A 184 2.06 -5.58 -4.44
N ASP A 185 2.03 -6.66 -5.20
CA ASP A 185 1.94 -8.02 -4.65
C ASP A 185 3.18 -8.36 -3.81
N ARG A 186 4.34 -7.85 -4.19
CA ARG A 186 5.61 -8.10 -3.48
C ARG A 186 5.76 -7.31 -2.19
N LEU A 187 5.29 -6.07 -2.15
CA LEU A 187 5.46 -5.19 -0.99
C LEU A 187 4.26 -5.21 -0.03
N THR A 188 3.06 -5.58 -0.48
CA THR A 188 1.85 -5.59 0.37
C THR A 188 2.03 -6.43 1.64
N PRO A 189 2.60 -7.64 1.63
CA PRO A 189 2.80 -8.41 2.86
C PRO A 189 3.66 -7.71 3.92
N LEU A 190 4.69 -6.96 3.50
CA LEU A 190 5.53 -6.17 4.40
C LEU A 190 4.76 -4.99 4.99
N ILE A 191 3.96 -4.31 4.16
CA ILE A 191 3.10 -3.19 4.59
C ILE A 191 2.02 -3.69 5.57
N GLU A 192 1.40 -4.84 5.30
CA GLU A 192 0.42 -5.45 6.20
C GLU A 192 1.05 -5.90 7.52
N HIS A 193 2.29 -6.38 7.49
CA HIS A 193 3.03 -6.68 8.73
C HIS A 193 3.24 -5.43 9.58
N MET A 194 3.70 -4.35 8.96
CA MET A 194 3.82 -3.04 9.61
C MET A 194 2.48 -2.61 10.21
N GLN A 195 1.36 -2.75 9.48
CA GLN A 195 0.04 -2.40 10.00
C GLN A 195 -0.36 -3.23 11.23
N ARG A 196 0.00 -4.52 11.28
CA ARG A 196 -0.23 -5.36 12.46
C ARG A 196 0.60 -4.90 13.66
N ASP A 197 1.87 -4.54 13.45
CA ASP A 197 2.74 -4.03 14.51
C ASP A 197 2.24 -2.70 15.05
N MET A 198 1.78 -1.82 14.15
CA MET A 198 1.13 -0.57 14.52
C MET A 198 -0.12 -0.81 15.37
N ALA A 199 -0.99 -1.73 14.97
CA ALA A 199 -2.20 -2.08 15.72
C ALA A 199 -1.86 -2.69 17.09
N ALA A 200 -0.81 -3.51 17.16
CA ALA A 200 -0.33 -4.07 18.43
C ALA A 200 0.25 -2.98 19.36
N ALA A 201 0.91 -1.96 18.81
CA ALA A 201 1.39 -0.81 19.58
C ALA A 201 0.26 0.08 20.10
N ASP A 202 -0.77 0.31 19.26
CA ASP A 202 -2.00 1.03 19.61
C ASP A 202 -2.74 0.35 20.77
N ALA A 203 -2.91 -0.98 20.68
CA ALA A 203 -3.59 -1.77 21.69
C ALA A 203 -2.90 -1.77 23.06
N ARG A 204 -1.57 -1.53 23.12
CA ARG A 204 -0.84 -1.40 24.38
C ARG A 204 -1.14 -0.09 25.11
N LEU A 205 -1.59 0.95 24.41
CA LEU A 205 -1.98 2.23 25.00
C LEU A 205 -3.41 2.22 25.52
N ASP A 206 -4.33 1.57 24.80
CA ASP A 206 -5.75 1.51 25.16
C ASP A 206 -6.05 0.36 26.14
N THR A 207 -5.42 0.40 27.31
CA THR A 207 -5.66 -0.56 28.41
C THR A 207 -6.53 0.04 29.51
N ALA A 208 -7.21 -0.81 30.29
CA ALA A 208 -8.01 -0.35 31.42
C ALA A 208 -7.16 0.39 32.49
N ASP A 209 -5.92 -0.06 32.70
CA ASP A 209 -4.97 0.64 33.58
C ASP A 209 -4.56 2.00 33.04
N SER A 210 -4.28 2.10 31.74
CA SER A 210 -3.98 3.38 31.08
C SER A 210 -5.14 4.37 31.24
N TYR A 211 -6.39 3.92 31.03
CA TYR A 211 -7.56 4.77 31.23
C TYR A 211 -7.76 5.17 32.70
N ARG A 212 -7.55 4.26 33.66
CA ARG A 212 -7.61 4.61 35.09
C ARG A 212 -6.53 5.62 35.47
N ALA A 213 -5.29 5.42 35.02
CA ALA A 213 -4.19 6.33 35.28
C ALA A 213 -4.45 7.72 34.65
N THR A 214 -4.98 7.74 33.43
CA THR A 214 -5.42 8.96 32.74
C THR A 214 -6.52 9.67 33.53
N GLN A 215 -7.53 8.93 33.99
CA GLN A 215 -8.63 9.46 34.80
C GLN A 215 -8.19 9.95 36.18
N ALA A 216 -7.16 9.36 36.77
CA ALA A 216 -6.64 9.83 38.06
C ALA A 216 -5.95 11.22 37.99
N ARG A 217 -5.69 11.76 36.78
CA ARG A 217 -4.98 13.04 36.60
C ARG A 217 -5.85 14.29 36.77
N CYS A 218 -7.17 14.14 36.73
CA CYS A 218 -8.11 15.26 36.79
C CYS A 218 -9.30 14.90 37.68
N ASP A 219 -9.91 15.92 38.28
CA ASP A 219 -11.20 15.79 38.96
C ASP A 219 -12.38 16.00 37.99
N GLY A 220 -13.53 15.36 38.25
CA GLY A 220 -14.78 15.64 37.55
C GLY A 220 -14.88 15.12 36.11
N TRP A 221 -14.62 13.82 35.90
CA TRP A 221 -14.77 13.14 34.60
C TRP A 221 -16.21 13.00 34.11
#